data_AF-A0A0F3L106-F1
#
_entry.id   AF-A0A0F3L106-F1
#
_cell.length_a   1.000
_cell.length_b   1.000
_cell.length_c   1.000
_cell.angle_alpha   90.00
_cell.angle_beta   90.00
_cell.angle_gamma   90.00
#
_symmetry.space_group_name_H-M   'P 1'
#
loop_
_entity.id
_entity.type
_entity.pdbx_description
1 polymer ?
#
loop_
_entity_poly.entity_id
_entity_poly.type
_entity_poly.pdbx_seq_one_letter_code
_entity_poly.pdbx_strand_id
1 'polypeptide(L)'
;MFALFEPAALEDLAPRWATRVPEYPQVFGYSSFGHLFISNAAGDTLAILATERPELFPMEATSVEAFRQAVLVDEKMRDGFFQGEKHRAVASRLGPLGQNEVYFPVPYPALGGSGAPETYDKGSVWVYLEIYGQVVGI
;
A
#
# COMPACT_ATOMS: atom_id res chain seq x y z
N MET A 1 -2.46 9.54 -4.18
CA MET A 1 -2.86 8.87 -2.93
C MET A 1 -2.92 7.35 -3.08
N PHE A 2 -3.34 6.81 -4.23
CA PHE A 2 -3.18 5.39 -4.55
C PHE A 2 -3.08 5.20 -6.06
N ALA A 3 -2.66 4.02 -6.49
CA ALA A 3 -2.67 3.56 -7.87
C ALA A 3 -3.45 2.24 -7.95
N LEU A 4 -4.28 2.10 -8.98
CA LEU A 4 -4.94 0.84 -9.34
C LEU A 4 -4.46 0.41 -10.73
N PHE A 5 -4.40 -0.89 -10.95
CA PHE A 5 -4.01 -1.50 -12.22
C PHE A 5 -4.69 -2.86 -12.38
N GLU A 6 -4.54 -3.48 -13.55
CA GLU A 6 -5.07 -4.82 -13.80
C GLU A 6 -4.47 -5.83 -12.81
N PRO A 7 -5.27 -6.74 -12.22
CA PRO A 7 -4.77 -7.73 -11.27
C PRO A 7 -3.54 -8.47 -11.81
N ALA A 8 -2.47 -8.46 -11.03
CA ALA A 8 -1.22 -9.16 -11.29
C ALA A 8 -0.93 -10.17 -10.17
N ALA A 9 -0.09 -11.17 -10.46
CA ALA A 9 0.35 -12.10 -9.43
C ALA A 9 1.21 -11.37 -8.39
N LEU A 10 0.82 -11.48 -7.11
CA LEU A 10 1.55 -10.85 -6.02
C LEU A 10 2.95 -11.47 -5.85
N GLU A 11 3.09 -12.76 -6.13
CA GLU A 11 4.38 -13.48 -6.06
C GLU A 11 5.44 -12.91 -7.03
N ASP A 12 5.00 -12.42 -8.19
CA ASP A 12 5.92 -11.85 -9.20
C ASP A 12 6.43 -10.45 -8.80
N LEU A 13 5.67 -9.71 -7.99
CA LEU A 13 5.93 -8.31 -7.66
C LEU A 13 6.51 -8.12 -6.25
N ALA A 14 6.05 -8.93 -5.29
CA ALA A 14 6.39 -8.84 -3.88
C ALA A 14 6.33 -10.24 -3.21
N PRO A 15 7.26 -11.16 -3.55
CA PRO A 15 7.20 -12.57 -3.15
C PRO A 15 7.15 -12.80 -1.62
N ARG A 16 7.82 -11.95 -0.82
CA ARG A 16 7.76 -12.06 0.65
C ARG A 16 6.35 -11.83 1.16
N TRP A 17 5.70 -10.81 0.62
CA TRP A 17 4.33 -10.46 0.96
C TRP A 17 3.34 -11.52 0.46
N ALA A 18 3.55 -12.09 -0.73
CA ALA A 18 2.73 -13.19 -1.23
C ALA A 18 2.70 -14.38 -0.25
N THR A 19 3.85 -14.75 0.32
CA THR A 19 3.96 -15.84 1.31
C THR A 19 3.16 -15.56 2.59
N ARG A 20 2.99 -14.29 2.96
CA ARG A 20 2.27 -13.86 4.16
C ARG A 20 0.76 -13.94 4.01
N VAL A 21 0.25 -13.83 2.78
CA VAL A 21 -1.19 -13.76 2.47
C VAL A 21 -1.56 -14.72 1.33
N PRO A 22 -1.29 -16.04 1.48
CA PRO A 22 -1.46 -17.01 0.38
C PRO A 22 -2.90 -17.10 -0.14
N GLU A 23 -3.89 -16.72 0.67
CA GLU A 23 -5.30 -16.66 0.27
C GLU A 23 -5.64 -15.50 -0.67
N TYR A 24 -4.72 -14.54 -0.83
CA TYR A 24 -4.83 -13.38 -1.73
C TYR A 24 -3.65 -13.33 -2.73
N PRO A 25 -3.62 -14.23 -3.73
CA PRO A 25 -2.49 -14.34 -4.66
C PRO A 25 -2.38 -13.19 -5.67
N GLN A 26 -3.38 -12.30 -5.73
CA GLN A 26 -3.44 -11.21 -6.70
C GLN A 26 -3.27 -9.86 -6.01
N VAL A 27 -2.62 -8.93 -6.70
CA VAL A 27 -2.52 -7.51 -6.32
C VAL A 27 -3.02 -6.66 -7.48
N PHE A 28 -3.83 -5.65 -7.17
CA PHE A 28 -4.45 -4.77 -8.16
C PHE A 28 -4.24 -3.28 -7.87
N GLY A 29 -3.45 -2.96 -6.85
CA GLY A 29 -3.15 -1.58 -6.51
C GLY A 29 -2.30 -1.41 -5.27
N TYR A 30 -1.93 -0.17 -5.02
CA TYR A 30 -1.22 0.22 -3.80
C TYR A 30 -1.51 1.67 -3.41
N SER A 31 -1.42 1.96 -2.11
CA SER A 31 -1.48 3.33 -1.57
C SER A 31 -0.17 4.07 -1.80
N SER A 32 -0.18 5.39 -1.67
CA SER A 32 1.01 6.25 -1.74
C SER A 32 2.04 5.98 -0.65
N PHE A 33 1.69 5.20 0.38
CA PHE A 33 2.58 4.75 1.45
C PHE A 33 2.84 3.23 1.38
N GLY A 34 2.48 2.60 0.25
CA GLY A 34 2.80 1.20 -0.02
C GLY A 34 1.90 0.19 0.68
N HIS A 35 0.67 0.53 1.08
CA HIS A 35 -0.31 -0.50 1.46
C HIS A 35 -0.84 -1.18 0.21
N LEU A 36 -0.90 -2.51 0.20
CA LEU A 36 -1.28 -3.28 -0.98
C LEU A 36 -2.78 -3.51 -1.03
N PHE A 37 -3.37 -3.45 -2.22
CA PHE A 37 -4.75 -3.87 -2.46
C PHE A 37 -4.73 -5.21 -3.18
N ILE A 38 -5.30 -6.22 -2.55
CA ILE A 38 -5.12 -7.62 -2.93
C ILE A 38 -6.45 -8.34 -3.04
N SER A 39 -6.49 -9.38 -3.85
CA SER A 39 -7.68 -10.19 -4.09
C SER A 39 -7.38 -11.69 -4.06
N ASN A 40 -8.41 -12.48 -3.77
CA ASN A 40 -8.37 -13.90 -4.03
C ASN A 40 -8.26 -14.18 -5.54
N ALA A 41 -8.01 -15.44 -5.93
CA ALA A 41 -7.86 -15.80 -7.34
C ALA A 41 -9.11 -15.54 -8.21
N ALA A 42 -10.30 -15.53 -7.60
CA ALA A 42 -11.56 -15.25 -8.29
C ALA A 42 -11.82 -13.74 -8.50
N GLY A 43 -11.07 -12.87 -7.80
CA GLY A 43 -11.24 -11.41 -7.84
C GLY A 43 -12.49 -10.89 -7.12
N ASP A 44 -13.19 -11.74 -6.35
CA ASP A 44 -14.45 -11.41 -5.67
C ASP A 44 -14.30 -11.13 -4.17
N THR A 45 -13.16 -11.51 -3.60
CA THR A 45 -12.81 -11.25 -2.20
C THR A 45 -11.60 -10.33 -2.18
N LEU A 46 -11.76 -9.14 -1.63
CA LEU A 46 -10.77 -8.08 -1.63
C LEU A 46 -10.32 -7.77 -0.21
N ALA A 47 -9.06 -7.37 -0.06
CA ALA A 47 -8.51 -6.89 1.19
C ALA A 47 -7.49 -5.78 0.93
N ILE A 48 -7.24 -4.98 1.97
CA ILE A 48 -6.07 -4.12 2.04
C ILE A 48 -5.08 -4.74 3.01
N LEU A 49 -3.85 -4.91 2.57
CA LEU A 49 -2.73 -5.31 3.40
C LEU A 49 -1.96 -4.05 3.81
N ALA A 50 -2.13 -3.66 5.07
CA ALA A 50 -1.30 -2.63 5.65
C ALA A 50 0.13 -3.18 5.78
N THR A 51 1.10 -2.39 5.35
CA THR A 51 2.49 -2.84 5.25
C THR A 51 3.31 -2.37 6.45
N GLU A 52 3.07 -1.15 6.95
CA GLU A 52 3.68 -0.67 8.20
C GLU A 52 3.40 -1.59 9.41
N ARG A 53 2.19 -2.15 9.44
CA ARG A 53 1.75 -3.22 10.35
C ARG A 53 1.16 -4.31 9.47
N PRO A 54 1.78 -5.51 9.35
CA PRO A 54 1.37 -6.59 8.44
C PRO A 54 0.01 -7.22 8.79
N GLU A 55 -1.04 -6.40 8.72
CA GLU A 55 -2.42 -6.66 9.07
C GLU A 55 -3.28 -6.60 7.81
N LEU A 56 -4.25 -7.51 7.75
CA LEU A 56 -5.22 -7.61 6.67
C LEU A 56 -6.52 -6.94 7.08
N PHE A 57 -7.03 -6.10 6.20
CA PHE A 57 -8.32 -5.43 6.32
C PHE A 57 -9.24 -5.92 5.21
N PRO A 58 -10.14 -6.88 5.49
CA PRO A 58 -11.12 -7.34 4.52
C PRO A 58 -12.01 -6.19 4.06
N MET A 59 -12.36 -6.18 2.78
CA MET A 59 -13.24 -5.18 2.19
C MET A 59 -14.61 -5.79 1.90
N GLU A 60 -15.67 -5.00 2.08
CA GLU A 60 -17.02 -5.37 1.65
C GLU A 60 -17.18 -5.33 0.12
N ALA A 61 -16.28 -4.63 -0.58
CA ALA A 61 -16.28 -4.55 -2.03
C ALA A 61 -15.95 -5.91 -2.67
N THR A 62 -16.74 -6.29 -3.67
CA THR A 62 -16.62 -7.58 -4.38
C THR A 62 -16.03 -7.44 -5.79
N SER A 63 -15.53 -6.26 -6.14
CA SER A 63 -14.82 -6.01 -7.41
C SER A 63 -13.91 -4.80 -7.30
N VAL A 64 -12.89 -4.71 -8.17
CA VAL A 64 -11.95 -3.58 -8.22
C VAL A 64 -12.69 -2.25 -8.44
N GLU A 65 -13.74 -2.24 -9.26
CA GLU A 65 -14.54 -1.03 -9.48
C GLU A 65 -15.35 -0.66 -8.23
N ALA A 66 -15.96 -1.63 -7.54
CA ALA A 66 -16.63 -1.37 -6.27
C ALA A 66 -15.65 -0.85 -5.21
N PHE A 67 -14.43 -1.39 -5.18
CA PHE A 67 -13.35 -0.92 -4.30
C PHE A 67 -12.98 0.54 -4.61
N ARG A 68 -12.82 0.87 -5.89
CA ARG A 68 -12.52 2.23 -6.34
C ARG A 68 -13.58 3.20 -5.85
N GLN A 69 -14.86 2.88 -6.00
CA GLN A 69 -15.95 3.74 -5.53
C GLN A 69 -15.95 3.87 -4.01
N ALA A 70 -15.81 2.76 -3.26
CA ALA A 70 -15.77 2.78 -1.81
C ALA A 70 -14.63 3.67 -1.27
N VAL A 71 -13.42 3.52 -1.83
CA VAL A 71 -12.24 4.29 -1.43
C VAL A 71 -12.32 5.76 -1.83
N LEU A 72 -12.91 6.08 -2.98
CA LEU A 72 -13.03 7.48 -3.44
C LEU A 72 -14.08 8.27 -2.65
N VAL A 73 -15.15 7.62 -2.20
CA VAL A 73 -16.30 8.28 -1.56
C VAL A 73 -16.13 8.36 -0.03
N ASP A 74 -15.46 7.40 0.60
CA ASP A 74 -15.29 7.38 2.05
C ASP A 74 -14.18 8.33 2.52
N GLU A 75 -14.60 9.47 3.08
CA GLU A 75 -13.70 10.47 3.67
C GLU A 75 -12.90 9.93 4.87
N LYS A 76 -13.45 8.99 5.66
CA LYS A 76 -12.72 8.36 6.77
C LYS A 76 -11.60 7.47 6.26
N MET A 77 -11.82 6.76 5.15
CA MET A 77 -10.75 6.01 4.48
C MET A 77 -9.69 6.97 3.95
N ARG A 78 -10.09 8.07 3.30
CA ARG A 78 -9.16 9.05 2.74
C ARG A 78 -8.28 9.75 3.79
N ASP A 79 -8.88 10.22 4.87
CA ASP A 79 -8.13 11.00 5.86
C ASP A 79 -7.50 10.12 6.95
N GLY A 80 -8.16 9.02 7.34
CA GLY A 80 -7.63 8.05 8.29
C GLY A 80 -6.63 7.08 7.65
N PHE A 81 -7.11 6.22 6.75
CA PHE A 81 -6.32 5.13 6.20
C PHE A 81 -5.24 5.60 5.21
N PHE A 82 -5.59 6.52 4.31
CA PHE A 82 -4.66 7.07 3.32
C PHE A 82 -3.90 8.31 3.81
N GLN A 83 -4.17 8.75 5.04
CA GLN A 83 -3.40 9.78 5.73
C GLN A 83 -3.31 11.07 4.91
N GLY A 84 -4.47 11.56 4.44
CA GLY A 84 -4.57 12.63 3.44
C GLY A 84 -3.75 13.88 3.75
N GLU A 85 -3.69 14.31 5.02
CA GLU A 85 -2.85 15.44 5.44
C GLU A 85 -1.35 15.14 5.28
N LYS A 86 -0.88 13.98 5.76
CA LYS A 86 0.50 13.54 5.61
C LYS A 86 0.87 13.42 4.13
N HIS A 87 0.01 12.83 3.31
CA HIS A 87 0.21 12.74 1.87
C HIS A 87 0.41 14.12 1.26
N ARG A 88 -0.45 15.11 1.58
CA ARG A 88 -0.31 16.49 1.08
C ARG A 88 1.02 17.11 1.50
N ALA A 89 1.41 16.97 2.76
CA ALA A 89 2.67 17.51 3.28
C ALA A 89 3.89 16.90 2.58
N VAL A 90 3.92 15.56 2.44
CA VAL A 90 5.02 14.85 1.78
C VAL A 90 5.07 15.17 0.27
N ALA A 91 3.93 15.15 -0.41
CA ALA A 91 3.85 15.46 -1.85
C ALA A 91 4.25 16.92 -2.16
N SER A 92 3.93 17.87 -1.28
CA SER A 92 4.36 19.26 -1.43
C SER A 92 5.89 19.41 -1.37
N ARG A 93 6.59 18.51 -0.67
CA ARG A 93 8.05 18.55 -0.52
C ARG A 93 8.77 17.73 -1.59
N LEU A 94 8.30 16.53 -1.88
CA LEU A 94 8.96 15.56 -2.78
C LEU A 94 8.41 15.58 -4.22
N GLY A 95 7.37 16.36 -4.47
CA GLY A 95 6.63 16.34 -5.72
C GLY A 95 5.74 15.09 -5.85
N PRO A 96 5.00 14.97 -6.97
CA PRO A 96 4.11 13.84 -7.21
C PRO A 96 4.89 12.52 -7.35
N LEU A 97 4.18 11.42 -7.11
CA LEU A 97 4.66 10.06 -7.37
C LEU A 97 4.56 9.75 -8.87
N GLY A 98 5.61 9.15 -9.42
CA GLY A 98 5.62 8.52 -10.72
C GLY A 98 4.98 7.12 -10.72
N GLN A 99 5.08 6.43 -11.85
CA GLN A 99 4.65 5.05 -11.97
C GLN A 99 5.47 4.16 -11.03
N ASN A 100 4.80 3.24 -10.32
CA ASN A 100 5.42 2.35 -9.34
C ASN A 100 6.15 3.06 -8.20
N GLU A 101 5.88 4.34 -7.93
CA GLU A 101 6.48 5.04 -6.79
C GLU A 101 5.54 5.12 -5.58
N VAL A 102 6.14 5.10 -4.39
CA VAL A 102 5.52 5.40 -3.10
C VAL A 102 6.42 6.30 -2.28
N TYR A 103 5.82 6.97 -1.29
CA TYR A 103 6.54 7.64 -0.22
C TYR A 103 6.86 6.65 0.90
N PHE A 104 8.08 6.66 1.41
CA PHE A 104 8.49 5.82 2.53
C PHE A 104 9.35 6.61 3.53
N PRO A 105 9.30 6.29 4.83
CA PRO A 105 10.07 6.99 5.85
C PRO A 105 11.55 6.58 5.85
N VAL A 106 12.45 7.54 6.04
CA VAL A 106 13.91 7.34 6.16
C VAL A 106 14.44 8.08 7.42
N PRO A 107 14.93 7.36 8.44
CA PRO A 107 14.94 5.91 8.57
C PRO A 107 13.54 5.35 8.82
N TYR A 108 13.38 4.03 8.67
CA TYR A 108 12.11 3.35 8.96
C TYR A 108 11.72 3.47 10.44
N PRO A 109 10.43 3.62 10.79
CA PRO A 109 9.97 3.67 12.18
C PRO A 109 10.37 2.44 13.01
N ALA A 110 10.37 1.26 12.39
CA ALA A 110 10.86 0.02 13.02
C ALA A 110 12.34 0.09 13.45
N LEU A 111 13.11 1.03 12.89
CA LEU A 111 14.51 1.28 13.20
C LEU A 111 14.70 2.59 14.00
N GLY A 112 13.64 3.14 14.58
CA GLY A 112 13.69 4.38 15.37
C GLY A 112 13.46 5.67 14.57
N GLY A 113 13.01 5.58 13.32
CA GLY A 113 12.56 6.75 12.56
C GLY A 113 11.29 7.41 13.14
N SER A 114 11.16 8.72 12.97
CA SER A 114 10.02 9.47 13.52
C SER A 114 8.70 9.23 12.77
N GLY A 115 8.78 8.86 11.48
CA GLY A 115 7.61 8.78 10.61
C GLY A 115 6.96 10.15 10.34
N ALA A 116 7.68 11.24 10.60
CA ALA A 116 7.22 12.61 10.34
C ALA A 116 7.37 12.97 8.85
N PRO A 117 6.50 13.82 8.26
CA PRO A 117 6.50 14.12 6.82
C PRO A 117 7.85 14.55 6.23
N GLU A 118 8.66 15.25 7.01
CA GLU A 118 9.99 15.75 6.65
C GLU A 118 11.03 14.62 6.48
N THR A 119 10.81 13.45 7.07
CA THR A 119 11.74 12.31 7.00
C THR A 119 11.42 11.34 5.87
N TYR A 120 10.39 11.62 5.05
CA TYR A 120 10.05 10.73 3.94
C TYR A 120 11.00 10.92 2.75
N ASP A 121 11.11 9.87 1.96
CA ASP A 121 11.62 9.91 0.60
C ASP A 121 10.61 9.23 -0.33
N LYS A 122 10.92 9.13 -1.63
CA LYS A 122 10.11 8.39 -2.60
C LYS A 122 10.94 7.46 -3.46
N GLY A 123 10.31 6.42 -3.99
CA GLY A 123 10.95 5.46 -4.87
C GLY A 123 10.07 4.25 -5.13
N SER A 124 10.66 3.20 -5.71
CA SER A 124 9.93 2.02 -6.19
C SER A 124 9.18 1.30 -5.07
N VAL A 125 7.87 1.12 -5.24
CA VAL A 125 6.98 0.39 -4.33
C VAL A 125 7.42 -1.06 -4.14
N TRP A 126 7.80 -1.74 -5.21
CA TRP A 126 8.17 -3.15 -5.17
C TRP A 126 9.51 -3.35 -4.43
N VAL A 127 10.48 -2.46 -4.68
CA VAL A 127 11.76 -2.50 -3.96
C VAL A 127 11.57 -2.13 -2.47
N TYR A 128 10.78 -1.08 -2.19
CA TYR A 128 10.44 -0.70 -0.82
C TYR A 128 9.81 -1.87 -0.07
N LEU A 129 8.82 -2.54 -0.66
CA LEU A 129 8.13 -3.66 -0.03
C LEU A 129 9.06 -4.83 0.25
N GLU A 130 9.95 -5.19 -0.67
CA GLU A 130 10.90 -6.28 -0.45
C GLU A 130 11.93 -5.97 0.64
N ILE A 131 12.36 -4.70 0.76
CA ILE A 131 13.23 -4.27 1.86
C ILE A 131 12.46 -4.24 3.17
N TYR A 132 11.27 -3.64 3.18
CA TYR A 132 10.48 -3.47 4.39
C TYR A 132 9.99 -4.81 4.95
N GLY A 133 9.64 -5.76 4.07
CA GLY A 133 9.34 -7.14 4.44
C GLY A 133 10.46 -7.79 5.29
N GLN A 134 11.72 -7.59 4.90
CA GLN A 134 12.86 -8.06 5.69
C GLN A 134 12.95 -7.39 7.06
N VAL A 135 12.70 -6.07 7.12
CA VAL A 135 12.75 -5.29 8.36
C VAL A 135 11.68 -5.74 9.36
N VAL A 136 10.49 -6.12 8.88
CA VAL A 136 9.38 -6.56 9.73
C VAL A 136 9.29 -8.09 9.89
N GLY A 137 10.28 -8.84 9.39
CA GLY A 137 10.42 -10.27 9.62
C GLY A 137 9.51 -11.16 8.77
N ILE A 138 9.27 -10.78 7.51
CA ILE A 138 8.47 -11.53 6.52
C ILE A 138 9.37 -12.08 5.41
#